data_AF-A0A1E1WH16-F1
#
_entry.id   AF-A0A1E1WH16-F1
#
_cell.length_a   1.000
_cell.length_b   1.000
_cell.length_c   1.000
_cell.angle_alpha   90.00
_cell.angle_beta   90.00
_cell.angle_gamma   90.00
#
_symmetry.space_group_name_H-M   'P 1'
#
loop_
_entity.id
_entity.type
_entity.pdbx_description
1 polymer ?
#
loop_
_entity_poly.entity_id
_entity_poly.type
_entity_poly.pdbx_seq_one_letter_code
_entity_poly.pdbx_strand_id
1 'polypeptide(L)'
;AEVAREHDHRSLFRGASLATAVVDEFMHKHCNHFLQAAISETVQKLIDAKQSAELNPTKMDSPDDACNNAEFLLMILDQITLSIFTSPEACPRPVRYLCGCLQRAAVAKWPNERFVRTRVVSGFIFLRLICPALVEPRA
;
A
#
# COMPACT_ATOMS: atom_id res chain seq x y z
N ALA A 1 7.32 8.34 20.24
CA ALA A 1 6.72 7.57 21.34
C ALA A 1 6.53 6.10 20.97
N GLU A 2 5.77 5.76 19.93
CA GLU A 2 5.50 4.36 19.56
C GLU A 2 6.77 3.57 19.17
N VAL A 3 7.62 4.15 18.31
CA VAL A 3 8.93 3.55 17.97
C VAL A 3 9.71 3.20 19.23
N ALA A 4 9.75 4.08 20.24
CA ALA A 4 10.49 3.85 21.47
C ALA A 4 9.91 2.73 22.34
N ARG A 5 8.59 2.50 22.29
CA ARG A 5 7.89 1.46 23.08
C ARG A 5 7.89 0.08 22.42
N GLU A 6 7.96 0.01 21.10
CA GLU A 6 7.87 -1.25 20.36
C GLU A 6 9.11 -2.13 20.53
N HIS A 7 8.97 -3.41 20.88
CA HIS A 7 10.10 -4.32 21.06
C HIS A 7 10.45 -5.07 19.78
N ASP A 8 9.45 -5.40 18.97
CA ASP A 8 9.63 -6.12 17.71
C ASP A 8 9.49 -5.15 16.52
N HIS A 9 10.57 -5.02 15.75
CA HIS A 9 10.60 -4.21 14.53
C HIS A 9 9.58 -4.70 13.47
N ARG A 10 9.03 -5.92 13.61
CA ARG A 10 8.03 -6.51 12.70
C ARG A 10 6.60 -6.13 13.05
N SER A 11 6.32 -5.71 14.28
CA SER A 11 4.98 -5.27 14.73
C SER A 11 4.80 -3.75 14.69
N LEU A 12 5.90 -3.00 14.53
CA LEU A 12 5.90 -1.54 14.47
C LEU A 12 4.83 -0.99 13.51
N PHE A 13 3.90 -0.19 14.06
CA PHE A 13 2.78 0.45 13.36
C PHE A 13 1.78 -0.50 12.66
N ARG A 14 1.74 -1.78 13.02
CA ARG A 14 0.74 -2.73 12.46
C ARG A 14 -0.57 -2.77 13.23
N GLY A 15 -0.54 -2.46 14.53
CA GLY A 15 -1.73 -2.39 15.37
C GLY A 15 -2.44 -1.04 15.28
N ALA A 16 -3.67 -0.97 15.79
CA ALA A 16 -4.36 0.29 16.00
C ALA A 16 -3.77 0.99 17.24
N SER A 17 -3.30 2.22 17.07
CA SER A 17 -2.84 3.10 18.14
C SER A 17 -3.29 4.53 17.85
N LEU A 18 -3.19 5.41 18.86
CA LEU A 18 -3.39 6.85 18.64
C LEU A 18 -2.43 7.40 17.57
N ALA A 19 -1.17 6.97 17.58
CA ALA A 19 -0.19 7.47 16.62
C ALA A 19 -0.54 7.00 15.21
N THR A 20 -0.97 5.76 15.03
CA THR A 20 -1.36 5.27 13.71
C THR A 20 -2.65 5.95 13.24
N ALA A 21 -3.65 6.12 14.09
CA ALA A 21 -4.90 6.81 13.74
C ALA A 21 -4.66 8.27 13.31
N VAL A 22 -3.77 8.98 13.99
CA VAL A 22 -3.38 10.36 13.60
C VAL A 22 -2.70 10.38 12.24
N VAL A 23 -1.83 9.41 11.96
CA VAL A 23 -1.15 9.33 10.65
C VAL A 23 -2.13 8.92 9.55
N ASP A 24 -3.05 8.00 9.81
CA ASP A 24 -4.09 7.57 8.87
C ASP A 24 -4.95 8.77 8.44
N GLU A 25 -5.49 9.53 9.41
CA GLU A 25 -6.28 10.74 9.15
C GLU A 25 -5.48 11.82 8.41
N PHE A 26 -4.21 11.99 8.77
CA PHE A 26 -3.32 12.92 8.08
C PHE A 26 -3.10 12.51 6.61
N MET A 27 -2.83 11.23 6.35
CA MET A 27 -2.64 10.73 4.98
C MET A 27 -3.94 10.81 4.18
N HIS A 28 -5.08 10.43 4.75
CA HIS A 28 -6.39 10.52 4.10
C HIS A 28 -6.69 11.94 3.61
N LYS A 29 -6.38 12.96 4.42
CA LYS A 29 -6.57 14.38 4.05
C LYS A 29 -5.67 14.88 2.94
N HIS A 30 -4.45 14.34 2.79
CA HIS A 30 -3.43 14.93 1.91
C HIS A 30 -3.11 14.07 0.69
N CYS A 31 -3.34 12.76 0.74
CA CYS A 31 -2.88 11.81 -0.27
C CYS A 31 -3.86 11.56 -1.42
N ASN A 32 -5.01 12.25 -1.47
CA ASN A 32 -5.98 12.06 -2.55
C ASN A 32 -5.35 12.18 -3.94
N HIS A 33 -4.58 13.24 -4.19
CA HIS A 33 -3.90 13.39 -5.49
C HIS A 33 -2.87 12.28 -5.76
N PHE A 34 -2.17 11.80 -4.71
CA PHE A 34 -1.25 10.68 -4.84
C PHE A 34 -1.98 9.38 -5.18
N LEU A 35 -3.10 9.08 -4.54
CA LEU A 35 -3.94 7.91 -4.86
C LEU A 35 -4.48 8.00 -6.28
N GLN A 36 -4.95 9.18 -6.69
CA GLN A 36 -5.43 9.40 -8.06
C GLN A 36 -4.35 9.11 -9.11
N ALA A 37 -3.14 9.60 -8.88
CA ALA A 37 -2.00 9.33 -9.77
C ALA A 37 -1.56 7.86 -9.72
N ALA A 38 -1.51 7.25 -8.53
CA ALA A 38 -0.91 5.95 -8.34
C ALA A 38 -1.81 4.78 -8.73
N ILE A 39 -3.13 4.86 -8.49
CA ILE A 39 -4.02 3.68 -8.60
C ILE A 39 -5.31 3.91 -9.37
N SER A 40 -5.82 5.14 -9.53
CA SER A 40 -7.19 5.34 -10.05
C SER A 40 -7.40 4.82 -11.47
N GLU A 41 -6.43 5.00 -12.37
CA GLU A 41 -6.58 4.51 -13.76
C GLU A 41 -6.71 2.98 -13.79
N THR A 42 -5.84 2.27 -13.07
CA THR A 42 -5.87 0.80 -13.04
C THR A 42 -7.13 0.28 -12.33
N VAL A 43 -7.57 0.95 -11.27
CA VAL A 43 -8.83 0.62 -10.58
C VAL A 43 -10.02 0.82 -11.50
N GLN A 44 -10.08 1.92 -12.25
CA GLN A 44 -11.17 2.16 -13.20
C GLN A 44 -11.20 1.08 -14.30
N LYS A 45 -10.04 0.72 -14.86
CA LYS A 45 -9.92 -0.39 -15.82
C LYS A 45 -10.41 -1.71 -15.24
N LEU A 46 -10.12 -2.00 -13.97
CA LEU A 46 -10.62 -3.19 -13.28
C LEU A 46 -12.14 -3.18 -13.11
N ILE A 47 -12.72 -2.04 -12.74
CA ILE A 47 -14.18 -1.88 -12.61
C ILE A 47 -14.89 -2.10 -13.94
N ASP A 48 -14.29 -1.63 -15.03
CA ASP A 48 -14.86 -1.75 -16.38
C ASP A 48 -14.54 -3.10 -17.05
N ALA A 49 -13.61 -3.88 -16.48
CA ALA A 49 -13.21 -5.18 -17.00
C ALA A 49 -14.31 -6.24 -16.80
N LYS A 50 -14.50 -7.08 -17.82
CA LYS A 50 -15.39 -8.24 -17.77
C LYS A 50 -14.67 -9.55 -17.48
N GLN A 51 -13.33 -9.53 -17.52
CA GLN A 51 -12.48 -10.70 -17.31
C GLN A 51 -12.34 -11.00 -15.82
N SER A 52 -12.48 -12.29 -15.45
CA SER A 52 -12.25 -12.74 -14.08
C SER A 52 -10.74 -12.79 -13.76
N ALA A 53 -10.41 -12.57 -12.50
CA ALA A 53 -9.08 -12.78 -11.92
C ALA A 53 -9.11 -13.86 -10.81
N GLU A 54 -10.18 -14.68 -10.75
CA GLU A 54 -10.33 -15.73 -9.74
C GLU A 54 -9.36 -16.88 -9.99
N LEU A 55 -8.57 -17.24 -8.98
CA LEU A 55 -7.58 -18.33 -9.04
C LEU A 55 -7.94 -19.49 -8.10
N ASN A 56 -8.98 -19.34 -7.29
CA ASN A 56 -9.49 -20.42 -6.47
C ASN A 56 -10.29 -21.40 -7.34
N PRO A 57 -9.83 -22.66 -7.49
CA PRO A 57 -10.51 -23.65 -8.34
C PRO A 57 -11.96 -23.92 -7.92
N THR A 58 -12.32 -23.70 -6.66
CA THR A 58 -13.69 -23.95 -6.17
C THR A 58 -14.66 -22.81 -6.44
N LYS A 59 -14.16 -21.65 -6.87
CA LYS A 59 -14.97 -20.46 -7.19
C LYS A 59 -14.97 -20.12 -8.68
N MET A 60 -14.16 -20.84 -9.45
CA MET A 60 -14.01 -20.65 -10.89
C MET A 60 -15.17 -21.32 -11.63
N ASP A 61 -15.66 -20.68 -12.68
CA ASP A 61 -16.74 -21.24 -13.52
C ASP A 61 -16.25 -22.46 -14.32
N SER A 62 -15.02 -22.39 -14.85
CA SER A 62 -14.34 -23.49 -15.54
C SER A 62 -12.85 -23.56 -15.16
N PRO A 63 -12.29 -24.73 -14.83
CA PRO A 63 -10.85 -24.90 -14.59
C PRO A 63 -9.94 -24.43 -15.74
N ASP A 64 -10.46 -24.44 -16.98
CA ASP A 64 -9.73 -24.01 -18.17
C ASP A 64 -9.46 -22.49 -18.16
N ASP A 65 -10.21 -21.71 -17.37
CA ASP A 65 -10.02 -20.26 -17.24
C ASP A 65 -8.81 -19.89 -16.38
N ALA A 66 -8.21 -20.85 -15.65
CA ALA A 66 -7.15 -20.58 -14.69
C ALA A 66 -5.95 -19.84 -15.30
N CYS A 67 -5.53 -20.24 -16.51
CA CYS A 67 -4.42 -19.58 -17.20
C CYS A 67 -4.78 -18.14 -17.59
N ASN A 68 -5.97 -17.94 -18.18
CA ASN A 68 -6.44 -16.63 -18.61
C ASN A 68 -6.63 -15.68 -17.42
N ASN A 69 -7.19 -16.16 -16.30
CA ASN A 69 -7.37 -15.39 -15.08
C ASN A 69 -6.03 -14.99 -14.46
N ALA A 70 -5.03 -15.89 -14.48
CA ALA A 70 -3.69 -15.62 -13.99
C ALA A 70 -2.97 -14.57 -14.85
N GLU A 71 -3.05 -14.71 -16.17
CA GLU A 71 -2.48 -13.72 -17.11
C GLU A 71 -3.12 -12.35 -16.94
N PHE A 72 -4.44 -12.29 -16.82
CA PHE A 72 -5.15 -11.04 -16.57
C PHE A 72 -4.74 -10.42 -15.23
N LEU A 73 -4.68 -11.21 -14.15
CA LEU A 73 -4.25 -10.72 -12.83
C LEU A 73 -2.81 -10.19 -12.88
N LEU A 74 -1.88 -10.91 -13.52
CA LEU A 74 -0.49 -10.48 -13.67
C LEU A 74 -0.39 -9.17 -14.46
N MET A 75 -1.12 -9.03 -15.56
CA MET A 75 -1.16 -7.79 -16.34
C MET A 75 -1.61 -6.61 -15.49
N ILE A 76 -2.66 -6.78 -14.68
CA ILE A 76 -3.15 -5.73 -13.77
C ILE A 76 -2.11 -5.41 -12.69
N LEU A 77 -1.49 -6.44 -12.10
CA LEU A 77 -0.46 -6.27 -11.08
C LEU A 77 0.76 -5.52 -11.62
N ASP A 78 1.19 -5.80 -12.84
CA ASP A 78 2.29 -5.07 -13.49
C ASP A 78 1.93 -3.59 -13.72
N GLN A 79 0.72 -3.32 -14.22
CA GLN A 79 0.25 -1.95 -14.47
C GLN A 79 0.16 -1.12 -13.19
N ILE A 80 -0.50 -1.65 -12.15
CA ILE A 80 -0.65 -0.92 -10.88
C ILE A 80 0.70 -0.74 -10.18
N THR A 81 1.55 -1.76 -10.21
CA THR A 81 2.88 -1.70 -9.59
C THR A 81 3.74 -0.63 -10.26
N LEU A 82 3.77 -0.62 -11.60
CA LEU A 82 4.47 0.41 -12.37
C LEU A 82 3.92 1.80 -12.02
N SER A 83 2.61 1.99 -12.04
CA SER A 83 1.94 3.27 -11.75
C SER A 83 2.27 3.80 -10.35
N ILE A 84 2.24 2.93 -9.33
CA ILE A 84 2.63 3.29 -7.95
C ILE A 84 4.10 3.76 -7.91
N PHE A 85 5.01 3.03 -8.55
CA PHE A 85 6.44 3.33 -8.51
C PHE A 85 6.87 4.50 -9.43
N THR A 86 6.05 4.89 -10.40
CA THR A 86 6.27 6.09 -11.23
C THR A 86 5.55 7.34 -10.71
N SER A 87 4.75 7.22 -9.66
CA SER A 87 4.00 8.33 -9.04
C SER A 87 4.58 8.96 -7.75
N PRO A 88 5.86 8.77 -7.33
CA PRO A 88 6.31 9.27 -6.03
C PRO A 88 6.30 10.80 -5.93
N GLU A 89 6.35 11.53 -7.04
CA GLU A 89 6.28 12.99 -7.05
C GLU A 89 4.87 13.53 -6.79
N ALA A 90 3.82 12.71 -6.98
CA ALA A 90 2.47 13.05 -6.57
C ALA A 90 2.29 12.93 -5.04
N CYS A 91 3.21 12.26 -4.33
CA CYS A 91 3.16 12.14 -2.88
C CYS A 91 3.46 13.50 -2.21
N PRO A 92 2.56 14.02 -1.35
CA PRO A 92 2.74 15.32 -0.72
C PRO A 92 4.05 15.42 0.07
N ARG A 93 4.75 16.56 -0.07
CA ARG A 93 5.99 16.84 0.68
C ARG A 93 5.86 16.62 2.20
N PRO A 94 4.75 17.00 2.87
CA PRO A 94 4.57 16.73 4.29
C PRO A 94 4.55 15.22 4.63
N VAL A 95 3.94 14.40 3.79
CA VAL A 95 3.90 12.93 3.95
C VAL A 95 5.29 12.34 3.73
N ARG A 96 6.01 12.77 2.67
CA ARG A 96 7.41 12.38 2.43
C ARG A 96 8.30 12.74 3.63
N TYR A 97 8.11 13.92 4.21
CA TYR A 97 8.84 14.37 5.39
C TYR A 97 8.53 13.49 6.62
N LEU A 98 7.25 13.18 6.86
CA LEU A 98 6.82 12.28 7.93
C LEU A 98 7.47 10.89 7.78
N CYS A 99 7.43 10.30 6.58
CA CYS A 99 8.10 9.04 6.28
C CYS A 99 9.61 9.13 6.57
N GLY A 100 10.27 10.23 6.18
CA GLY A 100 11.68 10.47 6.50
C GLY A 100 11.96 10.53 8.01
N CYS A 101 11.06 11.14 8.79
CA CYS A 101 11.18 11.16 10.26
C CYS A 101 11.03 9.76 10.86
N LEU A 102 10.06 8.98 10.39
CA LEU A 102 9.83 7.60 10.80
C LEU A 102 11.04 6.71 10.47
N GLN A 103 11.61 6.88 9.28
CA GLN A 103 12.84 6.19 8.88
C GLN A 103 13.99 6.44 9.85
N ARG A 104 14.27 7.72 10.16
CA ARG A 104 15.35 8.08 11.10
C ARG A 104 15.11 7.50 12.48
N ALA A 105 13.89 7.60 13.00
CA ALA A 105 13.54 7.05 14.31
C ALA A 105 13.69 5.52 14.37
N ALA A 106 13.23 4.82 13.34
CA ALA A 106 13.30 3.36 13.28
C ALA A 106 14.75 2.87 13.12
N VAL A 107 15.56 3.51 12.27
CA VAL A 107 16.99 3.18 12.12
C VAL A 107 17.77 3.45 13.40
N ALA A 108 17.48 4.55 14.10
CA ALA A 108 18.14 4.84 15.38
C ALA A 108 17.86 3.76 16.44
N LYS A 109 16.67 3.15 16.42
CA LYS A 109 16.30 2.09 17.36
C LYS A 109 16.82 0.70 16.97
N TRP A 110 16.74 0.36 15.68
CA TRP A 110 17.18 -0.94 15.17
C TRP A 110 18.26 -0.76 14.09
N PRO A 111 19.48 -0.31 14.45
CA PRO A 111 20.52 0.04 13.48
C PRO A 111 21.01 -1.16 12.65
N ASN A 112 20.92 -2.37 13.21
CA ASN A 112 21.36 -3.60 12.56
C ASN A 112 20.26 -4.23 11.66
N GLU A 113 19.03 -3.70 11.69
CA GLU A 113 17.92 -4.23 10.89
C GLU A 113 17.90 -3.60 9.49
N ARG A 114 18.52 -4.30 8.53
CA ARG A 114 18.68 -3.86 7.13
C ARG A 114 17.40 -3.28 6.50
N PHE A 115 16.25 -3.88 6.78
CA PHE A 115 14.98 -3.52 6.15
C PHE A 115 14.09 -2.61 7.00
N VAL A 116 14.52 -2.20 8.20
CA VAL A 116 13.64 -1.40 9.10
C VAL A 116 13.25 -0.07 8.47
N ARG A 117 14.18 0.56 7.75
CA ARG A 117 13.97 1.83 7.04
C ARG A 117 12.87 1.75 5.97
N THR A 118 12.82 0.67 5.21
CA THR A 118 11.82 0.50 4.14
C THR A 118 10.51 -0.03 4.71
N ARG A 119 10.57 -0.98 5.66
CA ARG A 119 9.40 -1.57 6.31
C ARG A 119 8.53 -0.53 7.01
N VAL A 120 9.14 0.41 7.75
CA VAL A 120 8.38 1.44 8.47
C VAL A 120 7.58 2.33 7.51
N VAL A 121 8.11 2.65 6.33
CA VAL A 121 7.40 3.43 5.31
C VAL A 121 6.33 2.58 4.63
N SER A 122 6.65 1.34 4.29
CA SER A 122 5.70 0.39 3.68
C SER A 122 4.47 0.16 4.56
N GLY A 123 4.64 0.16 5.89
CA GLY A 123 3.55 0.02 6.85
C GLY A 123 2.54 1.17 6.82
N PHE A 124 2.91 2.34 6.30
CA PHE A 124 1.99 3.46 6.11
C PHE A 124 1.51 3.56 4.66
N ILE A 125 2.44 3.62 3.70
CA ILE A 125 2.11 3.87 2.30
C ILE A 125 1.31 2.71 1.68
N PHE A 126 1.69 1.46 1.93
CA PHE A 126 0.95 0.31 1.39
C PHE A 126 -0.15 -0.11 2.35
N LEU A 127 0.19 -0.53 3.56
CA LEU A 127 -0.76 -1.16 4.48
C LEU A 127 -1.91 -0.22 4.92
N ARG A 128 -1.65 1.09 5.06
CA ARG A 128 -2.62 2.05 5.63
C ARG A 128 -3.16 3.07 4.64
N LEU A 129 -2.70 3.07 3.40
CA LEU A 129 -3.10 4.05 2.39
C LEU A 129 -3.49 3.37 1.07
N ILE A 130 -2.53 2.79 0.36
CA ILE A 130 -2.79 2.22 -0.98
C ILE A 130 -3.67 0.97 -0.88
N CYS A 131 -3.34 0.00 -0.02
CA CYS A 131 -4.12 -1.24 0.08
C CYS A 131 -5.57 -0.99 0.52
N PRO A 132 -5.86 -0.17 1.55
CA PRO A 132 -7.24 0.21 1.86
C PRO A 132 -7.96 0.85 0.68
N ALA A 133 -7.32 1.79 -0.04
CA ALA A 133 -7.91 2.45 -1.20
C ALA A 133 -8.17 1.49 -2.39
N LEU A 134 -7.43 0.38 -2.48
CA LEU A 134 -7.68 -0.67 -3.49
C LEU A 134 -8.84 -1.58 -3.14
N VAL A 135 -9.02 -1.89 -1.85
CA VAL A 135 -10.13 -2.72 -1.38
C VAL A 135 -11.44 -1.93 -1.39
N GLU A 136 -11.38 -0.64 -1.04
CA GLU A 136 -12.54 0.25 -0.98
C GLU A 136 -12.28 1.57 -1.74
N PRO A 137 -12.38 1.59 -3.09
CA PRO A 137 -12.04 2.76 -3.92
C PRO A 137 -12.96 3.98 -3.78
N ARG A 138 -14.01 3.89 -2.94
CA ARG A 138 -15.03 4.95 -2.76
C ARG A 138 -14.88 5.71 -1.42
N ALA A 139 -13.92 5.30 -0.59
CA ALA A 139 -13.61 5.92 0.69
C ALA A 139 -12.71 7.15 0.51
#